data_AF-A0A1Q2KXV2-F1
#
_entry.id   AF-A0A1Q2KXV2-F1
#
_cell.length_a   1.000
_cell.length_b   1.000
_cell.length_c   1.000
_cell.angle_alpha   90.00
_cell.angle_beta   90.00
_cell.angle_gamma   90.00
#
_symmetry.space_group_name_H-M   'P 1'
#
loop_
_entity.id
_entity.type
_entity.pdbx_description
1 polymer ?
#
loop_
_entity_poly.entity_id
_entity_poly.type
_entity_poly.pdbx_seq_one_letter_code
_entity_poly.pdbx_strand_id
1 'polypeptide(L)'
;MDELEAFMANMEEGEEDPVRVVTYTTEGDPILLELTCDGERSEATFDSTRDAYGTGSVETTTCDSIVVNETTEFTEYVLEGCETANFDTTVFVQ
;
A
#
# COMPACT_ATOMS: atom_id res chain seq x y z
N MET A 1 -3.35 -16.01 -8.51
CA MET A 1 -4.07 -14.99 -7.75
C MET A 1 -3.01 -14.34 -6.92
N ASP A 2 -2.69 -13.12 -7.30
CA ASP A 2 -1.72 -12.30 -6.60
C ASP A 2 -2.20 -12.03 -5.17
N GLU A 3 -1.29 -11.92 -4.22
CA GLU A 3 -1.63 -11.69 -2.80
C GLU A 3 -2.41 -10.37 -2.64
N LEU A 4 -2.12 -9.41 -3.51
CA LEU A 4 -2.80 -8.12 -3.55
C LEU A 4 -4.16 -8.19 -4.26
N GLU A 5 -4.34 -9.07 -5.24
CA GLU A 5 -5.68 -9.34 -5.81
C GLU A 5 -6.61 -9.98 -4.77
N ALA A 6 -6.07 -10.88 -3.94
CA ALA A 6 -6.81 -11.49 -2.85
C ALA A 6 -7.24 -10.45 -1.81
N PHE A 7 -6.32 -9.57 -1.42
CA PHE A 7 -6.62 -8.46 -0.52
C PHE A 7 -7.75 -7.56 -1.07
N MET A 8 -7.71 -7.22 -2.36
CA MET A 8 -8.76 -6.40 -2.98
C MET A 8 -10.13 -7.08 -2.93
N ALA A 9 -10.19 -8.39 -3.21
CA ALA A 9 -11.44 -9.15 -3.11
C ALA A 9 -11.97 -9.19 -1.66
N ASN A 10 -11.07 -9.40 -0.69
CA ASN A 10 -11.43 -9.42 0.73
C ASN A 10 -11.92 -8.04 1.20
N MET A 11 -11.29 -6.96 0.74
CA MET A 11 -11.74 -5.58 0.99
C MET A 11 -13.15 -5.33 0.44
N GLU A 12 -13.46 -5.79 -0.77
CA GLU A 12 -14.82 -5.68 -1.34
C GLU A 12 -15.87 -6.50 -0.58
N GLU A 13 -15.48 -7.66 -0.04
CA GLU A 13 -16.35 -8.53 0.76
C GLU A 13 -16.48 -8.09 2.23
N GLY A 14 -15.72 -7.08 2.64
CA GLY A 14 -15.69 -6.58 4.00
C GLY A 14 -14.96 -7.51 4.98
N GLU A 15 -14.09 -8.37 4.46
CA GLU A 15 -13.31 -9.31 5.25
C GLU A 15 -11.99 -8.66 5.70
N GLU A 16 -11.64 -8.88 6.98
CA GLU A 16 -10.36 -8.42 7.52
C GLU A 16 -9.21 -9.22 6.89
N ASP A 17 -8.39 -8.54 6.09
CA ASP A 17 -7.20 -9.12 5.47
C ASP A 17 -6.01 -8.16 5.58
N PRO A 18 -4.90 -8.56 6.24
CA PRO A 18 -3.66 -7.81 6.22
C PRO A 18 -2.76 -8.25 5.06
N VAL A 19 -2.35 -7.31 4.20
CA VAL A 19 -1.33 -7.54 3.16
C VAL A 19 -0.11 -6.66 3.40
N ARG A 20 1.08 -7.20 3.11
CA ARG A 20 2.33 -6.43 3.14
C ARG A 20 2.96 -6.37 1.77
N VAL A 21 3.16 -5.16 1.27
CA VAL A 21 3.91 -4.89 0.05
C VAL A 21 5.31 -4.40 0.41
N VAL A 22 6.31 -4.86 -0.34
CA VAL A 22 7.67 -4.33 -0.26
C VAL A 22 7.95 -3.56 -1.55
N THR A 23 8.09 -2.25 -1.43
CA THR A 23 8.54 -1.38 -2.52
C THR A 23 10.02 -1.04 -2.33
N TYR A 24 10.65 -0.48 -3.35
CA TYR A 24 12.08 -0.16 -3.33
C TYR A 24 12.30 1.29 -3.79
N THR A 25 13.22 1.99 -3.13
CA THR A 25 13.71 3.30 -3.58
C THR A 25 14.46 3.18 -4.91
N THR A 26 14.80 4.32 -5.52
CA THR A 26 15.60 4.33 -6.76
C THR A 26 16.99 3.70 -6.53
N GLU A 27 17.52 3.83 -5.31
CA GLU A 27 18.78 3.26 -4.83
C GLU A 27 18.67 1.75 -4.50
N GLY A 28 17.45 1.23 -4.40
CA GLY A 28 17.16 -0.18 -4.11
C GLY A 28 16.95 -0.51 -2.63
N ASP A 29 16.79 0.49 -1.78
CA ASP A 29 16.48 0.27 -0.36
C ASP A 29 14.99 -0.06 -0.18
N PRO A 30 14.65 -1.05 0.65
CA PRO A 30 13.27 -1.48 0.80
C PRO A 30 12.46 -0.50 1.65
N ILE A 31 11.23 -0.29 1.24
CA ILE A 31 10.17 0.40 1.98
C ILE A 31 9.04 -0.62 2.18
N LEU A 32 8.55 -0.73 3.42
CA LEU A 32 7.43 -1.62 3.73
C LEU A 32 6.14 -0.81 3.72
N LEU A 33 5.13 -1.32 3.03
CA LEU A 33 3.75 -0.85 3.10
C LEU A 33 2.88 -1.98 3.63
N GLU A 34 2.29 -1.80 4.79
CA GLU A 34 1.31 -2.70 5.37
C GLU A 34 -0.09 -2.10 5.16
N LEU A 35 -0.98 -2.88 4.57
CA LEU A 35 -2.37 -2.51 4.34
C LEU A 35 -3.26 -3.46 5.14
N THR A 36 -4.20 -2.90 5.89
CA THR A 36 -5.23 -3.68 6.59
C THR A 36 -6.59 -3.08 6.28
N CYS A 37 -7.57 -3.91 5.95
CA CYS A 37 -8.94 -3.46 5.76
C CYS A 37 -9.83 -3.97 6.90
N ASP A 38 -10.75 -3.13 7.40
CA ASP A 38 -11.78 -3.51 8.38
C ASP A 38 -13.18 -3.67 7.73
N GLY A 39 -13.22 -3.69 6.40
CA GLY A 39 -14.40 -3.76 5.57
C GLY A 39 -15.15 -2.43 5.36
N GLU A 40 -14.69 -1.33 5.97
CA GLU A 40 -15.20 0.02 5.69
C GLU A 40 -14.08 0.99 5.29
N ARG A 41 -12.90 0.85 5.89
CA ARG A 41 -11.71 1.67 5.61
C ARG A 41 -10.47 0.79 5.50
N SER A 42 -9.43 1.38 4.93
CA SER A 42 -8.10 0.79 4.88
C SER A 42 -7.12 1.59 5.74
N GLU A 43 -6.42 0.92 6.64
CA GLU A 43 -5.25 1.49 7.33
C GLU A 43 -4.01 1.13 6.52
N ALA A 44 -3.19 2.13 6.22
CA ALA A 44 -1.93 2.00 5.51
C ALA A 44 -0.79 2.45 6.42
N THR A 45 0.16 1.55 6.69
CA THR A 45 1.38 1.82 7.45
C THR A 45 2.59 1.76 6.54
N PHE A 46 3.31 2.88 6.45
CA PHE A 46 4.51 3.06 5.67
C PHE A 46 5.74 3.08 6.57
N ASP A 47 6.61 2.08 6.43
CA ASP A 47 7.87 1.94 7.16
C ASP A 47 9.07 2.09 6.21
N SER A 48 9.71 3.26 6.28
CA SER A 48 10.93 3.61 5.56
C SER A 48 12.19 3.48 6.42
N THR A 49 12.12 2.82 7.58
CA THR A 49 13.28 2.69 8.49
C THR A 49 14.47 1.93 7.89
N ARG A 50 14.25 1.25 6.77
CA ARG A 50 15.27 0.53 5.99
C ARG A 50 15.81 1.32 4.80
N ASP A 51 15.27 2.51 4.53
CA ASP A 51 15.86 3.46 3.59
C ASP A 51 17.09 4.10 4.24
N ALA A 52 18.28 3.81 3.70
CA ALA A 52 19.53 4.29 4.27
C ALA A 52 19.79 5.79 4.03
N TYR A 53 19.07 6.39 3.09
CA TYR A 53 19.24 7.78 2.67
C TYR A 53 18.05 8.67 3.05
N GLY A 54 16.89 8.07 3.35
CA GLY A 54 15.72 8.73 3.90
C GLY A 54 15.85 9.09 5.38
N THR A 55 14.83 9.79 5.89
CA THR A 55 14.76 10.17 7.31
C THR A 55 14.47 8.97 8.23
N GLY A 56 13.95 7.87 7.66
CA GLY A 56 13.53 6.68 8.39
C GLY A 56 12.34 6.97 9.31
N SER A 57 11.13 6.82 8.79
CA SER A 57 9.88 7.01 9.54
C SER A 57 8.99 5.78 9.45
N VAL A 58 8.13 5.63 10.47
CA VAL A 58 6.94 4.80 10.41
C VAL A 58 5.75 5.75 10.46
N GLU A 59 4.94 5.78 9.42
CA GLU A 59 3.76 6.64 9.29
C GLU A 59 2.53 5.78 9.02
N THR A 60 1.43 6.06 9.71
CA THR A 60 0.16 5.35 9.53
C THR A 60 -0.92 6.34 9.14
N THR A 61 -1.75 5.96 8.18
CA THR A 61 -2.89 6.78 7.74
C THR A 61 -4.09 5.89 7.44
N THR A 62 -5.28 6.47 7.54
CA THR A 62 -6.52 5.83 7.11
C THR A 62 -6.88 6.36 5.73
N CYS A 63 -7.23 5.47 4.80
CA CYS A 63 -7.68 5.77 3.45
C CYS A 63 -9.06 5.17 3.19
N ASP A 64 -9.87 5.86 2.39
CA ASP A 64 -11.24 5.48 2.09
C ASP A 64 -11.32 4.31 1.10
N SER A 65 -10.39 4.22 0.15
CA SER A 65 -10.42 3.22 -0.90
C SER A 65 -9.07 2.96 -1.56
N ILE A 66 -8.95 1.83 -2.26
CA ILE A 66 -7.84 1.51 -3.15
C ILE A 66 -8.36 1.44 -4.59
N VAL A 67 -7.72 2.15 -5.52
CA VAL A 67 -8.00 2.09 -6.95
C VAL A 67 -6.93 1.27 -7.64
N VAL A 68 -7.32 0.38 -8.55
CA VAL A 68 -6.40 -0.45 -9.33
C VAL A 68 -6.41 0.00 -10.79
N ASN A 69 -5.23 0.36 -11.30
CA ASN A 69 -4.99 0.70 -12.69
C ASN A 69 -4.12 -0.38 -13.34
N GLU A 70 -4.77 -1.29 -14.07
CA GLU A 70 -4.08 -2.35 -14.80
C GLU A 70 -3.66 -1.87 -16.18
N THR A 71 -2.38 -2.07 -16.51
CA THR A 71 -1.85 -1.89 -17.87
C THR A 71 -1.29 -3.21 -18.40
N THR A 72 -0.84 -3.22 -19.65
CA THR A 72 -0.16 -4.41 -20.21
C THR A 72 1.23 -4.66 -19.64
N GLU A 73 1.81 -3.69 -18.93
CA GLU A 73 3.20 -3.73 -18.45
C GLU A 73 3.31 -3.79 -16.92
N PHE A 74 2.32 -3.25 -16.20
CA PHE A 74 2.29 -3.20 -14.74
C PHE A 74 0.86 -3.00 -14.23
N THR A 75 0.65 -3.35 -12.97
CA THR A 75 -0.54 -3.01 -12.19
C THR A 75 -0.17 -1.95 -11.16
N GLU A 76 -0.91 -0.85 -11.15
CA GLU A 76 -0.75 0.25 -10.21
C GLU A 76 -1.90 0.24 -9.19
N TYR A 77 -1.58 0.34 -7.91
CA TYR A 77 -2.54 0.44 -6.81
C TYR A 77 -2.40 1.81 -6.15
N VAL A 78 -3.50 2.55 -6.07
CA VAL A 78 -3.54 3.93 -5.58
C VAL A 78 -4.46 4.01 -4.36
N LEU A 79 -3.90 4.42 -3.22
CA LEU A 79 -4.69 4.72 -2.01
C LEU A 79 -5.33 6.11 -2.16
N GLU A 80 -6.66 6.20 -2.02
CA GLU A 80 -7.44 7.44 -2.15
C GLU A 80 -8.15 7.80 -0.83
N GLY A 81 -8.45 9.09 -0.66
CA GLY A 81 -9.17 9.60 0.52
C GLY A 81 -8.38 9.57 1.83
N CYS A 82 -7.05 9.53 1.76
CA CYS A 82 -6.23 9.40 2.97
C CYS A 82 -6.25 10.67 3.86
N GLU A 83 -6.48 10.51 5.16
CA GLU A 83 -6.65 11.63 6.11
C GLU A 83 -5.37 12.49 6.26
N THR A 84 -4.20 11.85 6.23
CA THR A 84 -2.89 12.52 6.21
C THR A 84 -1.84 11.60 5.58
N ALA A 85 -1.45 11.84 4.33
CA ALA A 85 -0.39 11.10 3.67
C ALA A 85 0.79 12.04 3.35
N ASN A 86 1.94 11.84 4.01
CA ASN A 86 3.22 12.46 3.61
C ASN A 86 4.10 11.50 2.81
N PHE A 87 3.57 10.33 2.46
CA PHE A 87 4.25 9.28 1.71
C PHE A 87 3.53 9.01 0.39
N ASP A 88 4.23 8.36 -0.54
CA ASP A 88 3.67 8.01 -1.83
C ASP A 88 2.53 6.99 -1.66
N THR A 89 1.34 7.33 -2.13
CA THR A 89 0.14 6.50 -2.04
C THR A 89 0.00 5.53 -3.22
N THR A 90 1.01 5.46 -4.09
CA THR A 90 1.03 4.65 -5.31
C THR A 90 1.99 3.49 -5.19
N VAL A 91 1.51 2.30 -5.53
CA VAL A 91 2.28 1.06 -5.52
C VAL A 91 2.28 0.45 -6.91
N PHE A 92 3.47 0.22 -7.47
CA PHE A 92 3.64 -0.44 -8.76
C PHE A 92 4.03 -1.91 -8.58
N VAL A 93 3.29 -2.79 -9.25
CA VAL A 93 3.54 -4.24 -9.32
C VAL A 93 3.76 -4.61 -10.78
N GLN A 94 4.81 -5.40 -11.07
CA GLN A 94 5.19 -5.87 -12.41
C GLN A 94 5.03 -7.39 -12.52
#